data_AF-A0A0F9MWR7-F1
#
_entry.id   AF-A0A0F9MWR7-F1
#
_cell.length_a   1.000
_cell.length_b   1.000
_cell.length_c   1.000
_cell.angle_alpha   90.00
_cell.angle_beta   90.00
_cell.angle_gamma   90.00
#
_symmetry.space_group_name_H-M   'P 1'
#
loop_
_entity.id
_entity.type
_entity.pdbx_description
1 polymer ?
#
loop_
_entity_poly.entity_id
_entity_poly.type
_entity_poly.pdbx_seq_one_letter_code
_entity_poly.pdbx_strand_id
1 'polypeptide(L)' 'MNARAVFDRQFAGRWFQVYAIIGDKSLTSPASFNDTHDALESFEQTGSGNGVDIREVK' A
#
# COMPACT_ATOMS: atom_id res chain seq x y z
N MET A 1 -12.34 -11.94 -14.89
CA MET A 1 -12.60 -11.38 -13.54
C MET A 1 -11.59 -10.27 -13.30
N ASN A 2 -12.02 -9.13 -12.77
CA ASN A 2 -11.18 -7.96 -12.58
C ASN A 2 -10.36 -8.16 -11.28
N ALA A 3 -9.02 -8.26 -11.37
CA ALA A 3 -8.16 -8.63 -10.24
C ALA A 3 -8.35 -7.72 -9.01
N ARG A 4 -8.56 -6.42 -9.25
CA ARG A 4 -8.89 -5.43 -8.23
C ARG A 4 -10.12 -5.79 -7.39
N ALA A 5 -11.19 -6.28 -8.03
CA ALA A 5 -12.41 -6.66 -7.33
C ALA A 5 -12.26 -7.92 -6.48
N VAL A 6 -11.31 -8.80 -6.82
CA VAL A 6 -10.98 -9.99 -6.02
C VAL A 6 -10.24 -9.57 -4.76
N PHE A 7 -9.24 -8.69 -4.89
CA PHE A 7 -8.46 -8.20 -3.76
C PHE A 7 -9.29 -7.35 -2.79
N ASP A 8 -10.15 -6.47 -3.30
CA ASP A 8 -11.06 -5.69 -2.44
C ASP A 8 -11.97 -6.58 -1.60
N ARG A 9 -12.47 -7.68 -2.19
CA ARG A 9 -13.31 -8.63 -1.45
C ARG A 9 -12.51 -9.44 -0.43
N GLN A 10 -11.28 -9.82 -0.77
CA GLN A 10 -10.40 -10.59 0.12
C GLN A 10 -9.90 -9.75 1.31
N PHE A 11 -9.72 -8.45 1.11
CA PHE A 11 -9.20 -7.52 2.11
C PHE A 11 -10.27 -6.56 2.66
N ALA A 12 -11.55 -6.86 2.44
CA ALA A 12 -12.66 -6.04 2.91
C ALA A 12 -12.59 -5.84 4.43
N GLY A 13 -12.62 -4.58 4.88
CA GLY A 13 -12.54 -4.21 6.30
C GLY A 13 -11.12 -4.18 6.89
N ARG A 14 -10.08 -4.45 6.09
CA ARG A 14 -8.67 -4.29 6.48
C ARG A 14 -8.15 -2.97 5.93
N TRP A 15 -7.26 -2.34 6.69
CA TRP A 15 -6.65 -1.06 6.33
C TRP A 15 -5.15 -1.25 6.13
N PHE A 16 -4.61 -0.56 5.12
CA PHE A 16 -3.21 -0.67 4.73
C PHE A 16 -2.57 0.71 4.61
N GLN A 17 -1.26 0.76 4.79
CA GLN A 17 -0.44 1.95 4.56
C GLN A 17 0.83 1.57 3.80
N VAL A 18 1.35 2.52 3.02
CA VAL A 18 2.69 2.41 2.46
C VAL A 18 3.69 2.81 3.53
N TYR A 19 4.72 1.98 3.73
CA TYR A 19 5.84 2.24 4.63
C TYR A 19 7.14 2.38 3.84
N ALA A 20 7.99 3.28 4.29
CA ALA A 20 9.41 3.26 3.93
C ALA A 20 10.08 2.12 4.68
N ILE A 21 10.76 1.21 3.96
CA ILE A 21 11.51 0.11 4.57
C ILE A 21 12.64 0.67 5.43
N ILE A 22 13.33 1.69 4.93
CA ILE A 22 14.33 2.43 5.70
C ILE A 22 13.65 3.46 6.59
N GLY A 23 13.92 3.37 7.90
CA GLY A 23 13.39 4.31 8.89
C GLY A 23 11.99 3.99 9.40
N ASP A 24 11.38 2.90 8.91
CA ASP A 24 10.10 2.34 9.39
C ASP A 24 8.97 3.39 9.49
N LYS A 25 8.92 4.29 8.52
CA LYS A 25 8.02 5.45 8.55
C LYS A 25 6.84 5.22 7.62
N SER A 26 5.64 5.49 8.13
CA SER A 26 4.42 5.53 7.31
C SER A 26 4.46 6.72 6.34
N LEU A 27 4.21 6.44 5.07
CA LEU A 27 4.20 7.41 3.97
C LEU A 27 2.78 7.84 3.58
N THR A 28 1.76 7.02 3.88
CA THR A 28 0.36 7.28 3.56
C THR A 28 -0.55 7.09 4.76
N SER A 29 -1.75 7.66 4.72
CA SER A 29 -2.81 7.35 5.70
C SER A 29 -3.41 5.97 5.44
N PRO A 30 -4.04 5.32 6.45
CA PRO A 30 -4.66 4.01 6.27
C PRO A 30 -5.76 4.07 5.19
N ALA A 31 -5.67 3.18 4.21
CA ALA A 31 -6.59 3.12 3.07
C ALA A 31 -6.91 1.67 2.67
N SER A 32 -7.77 1.50 1.66
CA SER A 32 -8.03 0.18 1.08
C SER A 32 -6.78 -0.39 0.40
N PHE A 33 -6.76 -1.71 0.15
CA PHE A 33 -5.62 -2.35 -0.49
C PHE A 33 -5.33 -1.75 -1.88
N ASN A 34 -6.36 -1.55 -2.70
CA ASN A 34 -6.20 -0.99 -4.04
C ASN A 34 -5.69 0.46 -4.02
N ASP A 35 -6.21 1.32 -3.13
CA ASP A 35 -5.71 2.69 -3.00
C ASP A 35 -4.25 2.72 -2.53
N THR A 36 -3.89 1.81 -1.64
CA THR A 36 -2.52 1.70 -1.11
C THR A 36 -1.56 1.14 -2.16
N HIS A 37 -2.03 0.22 -3.02
CA HIS A 37 -1.26 -0.29 -4.16
C HIS A 37 -0.96 0.79 -5.19
N ASP A 38 -1.97 1.58 -5.57
CA ASP A 38 -1.79 2.70 -6.49
C ASP A 38 -0.80 3.75 -5.92
N ALA A 39 -0.84 3.96 -4.60
CA ALA A 39 0.12 4.81 -3.92
C ALA A 39 1.54 4.21 -3.93
N LEU A 40 1.69 2.91 -3.65
CA LEU A 40 2.99 2.21 -3.70
C LEU A 40 3.64 2.36 -5.07
N GLU A 41 2.91 2.08 -6.15
CA GLU A 41 3.42 2.20 -7.53
C GLU A 41 3.88 3.62 -7.85
N SER A 42 3.23 4.64 -7.26
CA SER A 42 3.64 6.03 -7.39
C SER A 42 4.99 6.29 -6.68
N PHE A 43 5.18 5.74 -5.47
CA PHE A 43 6.45 5.89 -4.74
C PHE A 43 7.61 5.14 -5.42
N GLU A 44 7.36 3.93 -5.93
CA GLU A 44 8.35 3.15 -6.67
C GLU A 44 8.81 3.88 -7.94
N GLN A 45 7.87 4.49 -8.68
CA GLN A 45 8.18 5.29 -9.86
C GLN A 45 8.96 6.57 -9.56
N THR A 46 8.77 7.17 -8.38
CA THR A 46 9.54 8.37 -7.98
C THR A 46 11.00 8.07 -7.59
N GLY A 47 11.43 6.81 -7.59
CA GLY A 47 12.84 6.46 -7.43
C GLY A 47 13.39 6.71 -6.03
N SER A 48 12.56 6.66 -4.99
CA SER A 48 13.06 6.57 -3.62
C SER A 48 13.78 5.22 -3.46
N GLY A 49 15.09 5.20 -3.70
CA GLY A 49 15.98 4.01 -3.64
C GLY A 49 16.10 3.35 -2.26
N ASN A 50 15.13 3.58 -1.38
CA ASN A 50 15.06 3.12 0.00
C ASN A 50 14.09 1.94 0.19
N GLY A 51 13.40 1.52 -0.87
CA GLY A 51 12.38 0.47 -0.81
C GLY A 51 11.12 0.91 -0.07
N VAL A 52 9.97 0.57 -0.65
CA VAL A 52 8.65 0.82 -0.05
C VAL A 52 7.88 -0.50 0.01
N ASP A 53 7.01 -0.64 1.01
CA ASP A 53 6.22 -1.86 1.22
C ASP A 53 4.82 -1.51 1.73
N ILE A 54 3.86 -2.41 1.53
CA ILE A 54 2.48 -2.25 2.03
C ILE A 54 2.31 -3.05 3.31
N ARG A 55 1.88 -2.38 4.37
CA ARG A 55 1.59 -3.04 5.66
C ARG A 55 0.15 -2.85 6.08
N GLU A 56 -0.41 -3.89 6.66
CA GLU A 56 -1.71 -3.83 7.34
C GLU A 56 -1.58 -3.11 8.68
N VAL A 57 -2.53 -2.22 8.95
CA VAL A 57 -2.67 -1.52 10.23
C VAL A 57 -3.92 -2.01 10.96
N LYS A 58 -3.77 -2.29 12.26
CA LYS A 58 -4.82 -2.80 13.15
C LYS A 58 -5.23 -1.73 14.16
#